data_AF-A0AAN5I0B7-F1
#
_entry.id   AF-A0AAN5I0B7-F1
#
_cell.length_a   1.000
_cell.length_b   1.000
_cell.length_c   1.000
_cell.angle_alpha   90.00
_cell.angle_beta   90.00
_cell.angle_gamma   90.00
#
_symmetry.space_group_name_H-M   'P 1'
#
loop_
_entity.id
_entity.type
_entity.pdbx_description
1 polymer ?
#
loop_
_entity_poly.entity_id
_entity_poly.type
_entity_poly.pdbx_seq_one_letter_code
_entity_poly.pdbx_strand_id
1 'polypeptide(L)' 'DLIANVTLHCQRHYFGASCSTRCVSSDRQSCDSVGRPSCREGWTGEECRSRESDCVKSISSSTGEIVGTGQSWR' A
#
# COMPACT_ATOMS: atom_id res chain seq x y z
N ASP A 1 -8.64 20.88 41.86
CA ASP A 1 -8.44 20.78 40.40
C ASP A 1 -8.72 19.35 39.93
N LEU A 2 -9.82 19.14 39.20
CA LEU A 2 -10.08 17.86 38.53
C LEU A 2 -9.40 17.90 37.16
N ILE A 3 -8.26 17.22 37.04
CA ILE A 3 -7.60 17.03 35.76
C ILE A 3 -8.42 15.97 35.01
N ALA A 4 -9.26 16.40 34.08
CA ALA A 4 -9.98 15.49 33.19
C ALA A 4 -8.99 14.90 32.18
N ASN A 5 -8.88 13.58 32.13
CA ASN A 5 -8.11 12.89 31.08
C ASN A 5 -8.92 12.92 29.79
N VAL A 6 -8.49 13.76 28.84
CA VAL A 6 -9.09 13.84 27.50
C VAL A 6 -8.27 12.99 26.54
N THR A 7 -8.90 12.00 25.92
CA THR A 7 -8.28 11.19 24.87
C THR A 7 -8.75 11.70 23.52
N LEU A 8 -7.82 12.12 22.67
CA LEU A 8 -8.09 12.49 21.29
C LEU A 8 -8.01 11.23 20.41
N HIS A 9 -9.09 10.95 19.68
CA HIS A 9 -9.11 9.92 18.66
C HIS A 9 -9.34 10.54 17.28
N CYS A 10 -8.62 10.05 16.28
CA CYS A 10 -8.87 10.43 14.90
C CYS A 10 -10.22 9.89 14.40
N GLN A 11 -10.76 10.57 13.39
CA GLN A 11 -11.89 10.05 12.63
C GLN A 11 -11.52 8.71 11.97
N ARG A 12 -12.54 7.92 11.64
CA ARG A 12 -12.35 6.63 10.97
C ARG A 12 -11.48 6.81 9.71
N HIS A 13 -10.49 5.94 9.54
CA HIS A 13 -9.55 5.94 8.41
C HIS A 13 -8.53 7.09 8.39
N TYR A 14 -8.45 7.89 9.45
CA TYR A 14 -7.44 8.94 9.59
C TYR A 14 -6.44 8.59 10.70
N PHE A 15 -5.18 8.93 10.45
CA PHE A 15 -4.04 8.55 11.27
C PHE A 15 -3.03 9.70 11.41
N GLY A 16 -2.08 9.52 12.31
CA GLY A 16 -1.03 10.50 12.63
C GLY A 16 -1.46 11.52 13.68
N ALA A 17 -0.49 12.29 14.19
CA ALA A 17 -0.70 13.24 15.28
C ALA A 17 -1.76 14.31 14.95
N SER A 18 -1.88 14.69 13.68
CA SER A 18 -2.84 15.69 13.19
C SER A 18 -4.05 15.07 12.47
N CYS A 19 -4.21 13.75 12.50
CA CYS A 19 -5.27 13.03 11.78
C CYS A 19 -5.37 13.41 10.28
N SER A 20 -4.24 13.73 9.64
CA SER A 20 -4.19 14.18 8.25
C SER A 20 -3.90 13.04 7.26
N THR A 21 -3.35 11.92 7.74
CA THR A 21 -3.05 10.76 6.90
C THR A 21 -4.30 9.92 6.73
N ARG A 22 -4.87 9.87 5.53
CA ARG A 22 -6.02 9.03 5.21
C ARG A 22 -5.57 7.67 4.67
N CYS A 23 -6.04 6.59 5.28
CA CYS A 23 -5.80 5.24 4.79
C CYS A 23 -7.02 4.34 5.02
N VAL A 24 -7.47 3.66 3.97
CA VAL A 24 -8.64 2.77 4.01
C VAL A 24 -8.18 1.35 3.70
N SER A 25 -8.29 0.46 4.70
CA SER A 25 -8.05 -0.97 4.50
C SER A 25 -9.11 -1.56 3.58
N SER A 26 -8.69 -2.46 2.68
CA SER A 26 -9.54 -3.15 1.72
C SER A 26 -9.13 -4.62 1.57
N ASP A 27 -9.73 -5.31 0.60
CA ASP A 27 -9.32 -6.63 0.12
C ASP A 27 -7.90 -6.66 -0.47
N ARG A 28 -7.33 -5.49 -0.81
CA ARG A 28 -6.04 -5.36 -1.53
C ARG A 28 -4.94 -4.75 -0.69
N GLN A 29 -5.31 -3.99 0.34
CA GLN A 29 -4.35 -3.29 1.19
C GLN A 29 -4.78 -3.27 2.66
N SER A 30 -3.80 -3.17 3.55
CA SER A 30 -3.98 -2.90 4.97
C SER A 30 -3.28 -1.60 5.35
N CYS A 31 -3.79 -0.93 6.38
CA CYS A 31 -3.17 0.28 6.94
C CYS A 31 -2.50 -0.07 8.28
N ASP A 32 -1.28 0.41 8.49
CA ASP A 32 -0.60 0.29 9.79
C ASP A 32 -1.09 1.35 10.81
N SER A 33 -0.46 1.39 11.98
CA SER A 33 -0.81 2.31 13.06
C SER A 33 -0.59 3.79 12.74
N VAL A 34 0.21 4.11 11.71
CA VAL A 34 0.45 5.49 11.26
C VAL A 34 -0.30 5.83 9.97
N GLY A 35 -1.08 4.88 9.45
CA GLY A 35 -1.85 5.05 8.21
C GLY A 35 -1.04 4.82 6.94
N ARG A 36 0.08 4.10 7.02
CA ARG A 36 0.84 3.67 5.83
C ARG A 36 0.14 2.46 5.19
N PRO A 37 -0.15 2.49 3.89
CA PRO A 37 -0.72 1.34 3.20
C PRO A 37 0.36 0.28 2.95
N SER A 38 -0.04 -0.98 3.10
CA SER A 38 0.72 -2.18 2.73
C SER A 38 -0.15 -3.05 1.84
N CYS A 39 0.36 -3.40 0.66
CA CYS A 39 -0.36 -4.28 -0.24
C CYS A 39 -0.43 -5.69 0.31
N ARG A 40 -1.60 -6.31 0.14
CA ARG A 40 -1.77 -7.74 0.42
C ARG A 40 -1.10 -8.56 -0.67
N GLU A 41 -0.87 -9.82 -0.37
CA GLU A 41 -0.31 -10.80 -1.29
C GLU A 41 -1.00 -10.76 -2.67
N GLY A 42 -0.20 -10.73 -3.73
CA GLY A 42 -0.67 -10.64 -5.11
C GLY A 42 -1.06 -9.24 -5.58
N TRP A 43 -0.97 -8.20 -4.74
CA TRP A 43 -1.20 -6.80 -5.12
C TRP A 43 0.07 -5.95 -5.00
N THR A 44 0.18 -4.94 -5.86
CA THR A 44 1.33 -4.04 -5.96
C THR A 44 0.92 -2.70 -6.57
N GLY A 45 1.89 -1.80 -6.72
CA GLY A 45 1.69 -0.46 -7.29
C GLY A 45 1.06 0.54 -6.32
N GLU A 46 0.78 1.74 -6.83
CA GLU A 46 0.13 2.80 -6.05
C GLU A 46 -1.27 2.36 -5.62
N GLU A 47 -1.56 2.50 -4.32
CA GLU A 47 -2.83 2.08 -3.70
C GLU A 47 -3.19 0.60 -3.95
N CYS A 48 -2.19 -0.25 -4.24
CA CYS A 48 -2.37 -1.68 -4.45
C CYS A 48 -3.39 -1.98 -5.56
N ARG A 49 -3.37 -1.18 -6.63
CA ARG A 49 -4.29 -1.29 -7.77
C ARG A 49 -3.83 -2.28 -8.85
N SER A 50 -2.56 -2.66 -8.85
CA SER A 50 -2.01 -3.61 -9.81
C SER A 50 -1.87 -4.97 -9.15
N ARG A 51 -2.05 -6.06 -9.91
CA ARG A 51 -1.66 -7.38 -9.43
C ARG A 51 -0.19 -7.62 -9.72
N GLU A 52 0.47 -8.37 -8.85
CA GLU A 52 1.84 -8.81 -9.10
C GLU A 52 1.95 -9.67 -10.36
N SER A 53 0.90 -10.46 -10.63
CA SER A 53 0.74 -11.24 -11.86
C SER A 53 0.51 -10.39 -13.12
N ASP A 54 0.22 -9.10 -12.96
CA ASP A 54 0.13 -8.16 -14.08
C ASP A 54 1.52 -7.78 -14.60
N CYS A 55 2.57 -8.47 -14.11
CA CYS A 55 3.87 -8.61 -14.75
C CYS A 55 3.72 -8.48 -16.27
N VAL A 56 4.31 -7.39 -16.74
CA VAL A 56 4.15 -6.83 -18.06
C VAL A 56 4.41 -7.93 -19.08
N LYS A 57 3.34 -8.45 -19.71
CA LYS A 57 3.45 -8.80 -21.11
C LYS A 57 3.76 -7.48 -21.82
N SER A 58 5.02 -7.08 -21.77
CA SER A 58 5.60 -6.18 -22.75
C SER A 58 5.56 -6.96 -24.05
N ILE A 59 4.36 -7.09 -24.64
CA ILE A 59 4.26 -7.14 -26.08
C ILE A 59 4.64 -5.72 -26.50
N SER A 60 5.93 -5.39 -26.41
CA SER A 60 6.52 -4.58 -27.46
C SER A 60 6.40 -5.47 -28.68
N SER A 61 5.25 -5.38 -29.35
CA SER A 61 5.17 -5.76 -30.75
C SER A 61 6.42 -5.18 -31.43
N SER A 62 7.12 -6.08 -32.12
CA SER A 62 8.37 -5.89 -32.87
C SER A 62 9.66 -5.59 -32.06
N THR A 63 10.22 -6.61 -31.41
CA THR A 63 11.50 -7.30 -31.77
C THR A 63 11.92 -8.17 -30.57
N GLY A 64 12.07 -9.48 -30.78
CA GLY A 64 12.34 -10.41 -29.69
C GLY A 64 13.75 -10.27 -29.12
N GLU A 65 13.86 -9.80 -27.88
CA GLU A 65 15.03 -10.00 -27.01
C GLU A 65 14.57 -10.28 -25.58
N ILE A 66 15.08 -11.38 -25.02
CA ILE A 66 14.83 -11.78 -23.63
C ILE A 66 15.79 -10.98 -22.75
N VAL A 67 15.32 -9.89 -22.12
CA VAL A 67 16.06 -9.26 -21.03
C VAL A 67 15.65 -9.94 -19.73
N GLY A 68 16.34 -11.02 -19.39
CA GLY A 68 16.21 -11.67 -18.10
C GLY A 68 16.76 -10.78 -17.01
N THR A 69 15.92 -10.05 -16.28
CA THR A 69 16.33 -9.48 -14.99
C THR A 69 16.23 -10.59 -13.95
N GLY A 70 17.33 -11.29 -13.72
CA GLY A 70 17.44 -12.25 -12.63
C GLY A 70 17.06 -11.60 -11.30
N GLN A 71 16.04 -12.14 -10.63
CA GLN A 71 15.71 -11.74 -9.27
C GLN A 71 16.18 -12.84 -8.32
N SER A 72 17.32 -12.56 -7.69
CA SER A 72 17.89 -13.30 -6.58
C SER A 72 17.09 -12.99 -5.32
N TRP A 73 16.38 -13.97 -4.78
CA TRP A 73 15.80 -13.91 -3.46
C TRP A 73 16.90 -14.21 -2.42
N ARG A 74 17.23 -13.25 -1.55
CA ARG A 74 17.95 -13.48 -0.27
C ARG A 74 17.04 -13.07 0.86
#